data_AF-A0A920PVP3-F1
#
_entry.id   AF-A0A920PVP3-F1
#
_cell.length_a   1.000
_cell.length_b   1.000
_cell.length_c   1.000
_cell.angle_alpha   90.00
_cell.angle_beta   90.00
_cell.angle_gamma   90.00
#
_symmetry.space_group_name_H-M   'P 1'
#
loop_
_entity.id
_entity.type
_entity.pdbx_description
1 polymer ?
#
loop_
_entity_poly.entity_id
_entity_poly.type
_entity_poly.pdbx_seq_one_letter_code
_entity_poly.pdbx_strand_id
1 'polypeptide(L)'
;MQVSVVEEAREQVVKRGEEEAVHDLAKRYYELEKEYKEKANENARKIITVAINRLATDVVSEATTSTVSLPNDEMKGRLIGREGRNIRTLEALTGVDVIIDDTPEAVTVSCFDPVRREIARLALEKLVSDGRIQPARIEDMVNRAHEEIDQTILKAGEQATFDAGVSGLDSELIRLLGQLKYRYSYGENVLSIRLKFRCSLGCWQQRPEPMFRWPRWRFAT
;
A
#
# COMPACT_ATOMS: atom_id res chain seq x y z
N MET A 1 17.43 -72.45 -14.62
CA MET A 1 17.99 -71.25 -13.94
C MET A 1 18.71 -70.42 -15.00
N GLN A 2 17.98 -69.71 -15.87
CA GLN A 2 18.59 -68.91 -16.95
C GLN A 2 17.67 -67.82 -17.53
N VAL A 3 16.69 -67.34 -16.75
CA VAL A 3 15.78 -66.25 -17.18
C VAL A 3 16.16 -64.89 -16.57
N SER A 4 17.05 -64.81 -15.57
CA SER A 4 17.16 -63.59 -14.75
C SER A 4 17.99 -62.46 -15.36
N VAL A 5 19.08 -62.72 -16.07
CA VAL A 5 20.06 -61.66 -16.39
C VAL A 5 19.53 -60.64 -17.42
N VAL A 6 18.72 -61.09 -18.38
CA VAL A 6 18.16 -60.21 -19.42
C VAL A 6 16.96 -59.41 -18.90
N GLU A 7 16.15 -60.00 -18.02
CA GLU A 7 15.05 -59.28 -17.37
C GLU A 7 15.57 -58.28 -16.33
N GLU A 8 16.56 -58.64 -15.51
CA GLU A 8 17.22 -57.73 -14.56
C GLU A 8 17.91 -56.57 -15.29
N ALA A 9 18.55 -56.82 -16.44
CA ALA A 9 19.15 -55.77 -17.25
C ALA A 9 18.10 -54.82 -17.84
N ARG A 10 16.94 -55.34 -18.28
CA ARG A 10 15.84 -54.51 -18.76
C ARG A 10 15.23 -53.68 -17.63
N GLU A 11 15.01 -54.27 -16.46
CA GLU A 11 14.44 -53.57 -15.31
C GLU A 11 15.36 -52.45 -14.80
N GLN A 12 16.68 -52.68 -14.81
CA GLN A 12 17.65 -51.63 -14.49
C GLN A 12 17.64 -50.47 -15.49
N VAL A 13 17.47 -50.75 -16.78
CA VAL A 13 17.39 -49.70 -17.81
C VAL A 13 16.08 -48.90 -17.66
N VAL A 14 14.97 -49.58 -17.37
CA VAL A 14 13.68 -48.92 -17.12
C VAL A 14 13.74 -48.04 -15.87
N LYS A 15 14.28 -48.55 -14.75
CA LYS A 15 14.46 -47.75 -13.52
C LYS A 15 15.33 -46.51 -13.73
N ARG A 16 16.45 -46.64 -14.46
CA ARG A 16 17.29 -45.48 -14.79
C ARG A 16 16.53 -44.46 -15.64
N GLY A 17 15.74 -44.91 -16.62
CA GLY A 17 14.91 -44.03 -17.43
C GLY A 17 13.82 -43.32 -16.61
N GLU A 18 13.23 -44.01 -15.62
CA GLU A 18 12.27 -43.40 -14.69
C GLU A 18 12.93 -42.37 -13.77
N GLU A 19 14.11 -42.66 -13.23
CA GLU A 19 14.88 -41.73 -12.39
C GLU A 19 15.32 -40.47 -13.17
N GLU A 20 15.80 -40.64 -14.41
CA GLU A 20 16.13 -39.55 -15.31
C GLU A 20 14.91 -38.70 -15.65
N ALA A 21 13.77 -39.32 -15.97
CA ALA A 21 12.53 -38.61 -16.27
C ALA A 21 12.01 -37.81 -15.07
N VAL A 22 12.10 -38.36 -13.85
CA VAL A 22 11.73 -37.64 -12.62
C VAL A 22 12.64 -36.44 -12.39
N HIS A 23 13.94 -36.58 -12.61
CA HIS A 23 14.90 -35.48 -12.48
C HIS A 23 14.61 -34.36 -13.49
N ASP A 24 14.37 -34.71 -14.75
CA ASP A 24 14.05 -33.76 -15.81
C ASP A 24 12.72 -33.03 -15.58
N LEU A 25 11.71 -33.75 -15.10
CA LEU A 25 10.42 -33.15 -14.72
C LEU A 25 10.59 -32.17 -13.56
N ALA A 26 11.32 -32.54 -12.51
CA ALA A 26 11.58 -31.66 -11.37
C ALA A 26 12.28 -30.36 -11.79
N LYS A 27 13.28 -30.48 -12.67
CA LYS A 27 13.98 -29.32 -13.23
C LYS A 27 13.06 -28.43 -14.06
N ARG A 28 12.22 -29.02 -14.92
CA ARG A 28 11.21 -28.30 -15.70
C ARG A 28 10.19 -27.58 -14.82
N TYR A 29 9.71 -28.22 -13.77
CA TYR A 29 8.80 -27.60 -12.82
C TYR A 29 9.42 -26.38 -12.14
N TYR A 30 10.68 -26.47 -11.73
CA TYR A 30 11.39 -25.35 -11.11
C TYR A 30 11.57 -24.17 -12.08
N GLU A 31 11.92 -24.45 -13.34
CA GLU A 31 12.03 -23.43 -14.39
C GLU A 31 10.69 -22.74 -14.67
N LEU A 32 9.61 -23.53 -14.79
CA LEU A 32 8.25 -23.03 -14.97
C LEU A 32 7.81 -22.16 -13.79
N GLU A 33 8.04 -22.60 -12.55
CA GLU A 33 7.68 -21.82 -11.36
C GLU A 33 8.39 -20.46 -11.34
N LYS A 34 9.66 -20.43 -11.71
CA LYS A 34 10.44 -19.19 -11.81
C LYS A 34 9.87 -18.27 -12.89
N GLU A 35 9.58 -18.80 -14.08
CA GLU A 35 9.02 -18.03 -15.19
C GLU A 35 7.64 -17.44 -14.84
N TYR A 36 6.78 -18.21 -14.18
CA TYR A 36 5.48 -17.72 -13.74
C TYR A 36 5.59 -16.64 -12.67
N LYS A 37 6.52 -16.76 -11.72
CA LYS A 37 6.80 -15.69 -10.73
C LYS A 37 7.28 -14.41 -11.39
N GLU A 38 8.16 -14.50 -12.39
CA GLU A 38 8.64 -13.34 -13.15
C GLU A 38 7.50 -12.67 -13.94
N LYS A 39 6.67 -13.46 -14.65
CA LYS A 39 5.49 -12.95 -15.37
C LYS A 39 4.46 -12.31 -14.44
N ALA A 40 4.22 -12.91 -13.27
CA ALA A 40 3.32 -12.35 -12.26
C ALA A 40 3.82 -10.99 -11.77
N ASN A 41 5.12 -10.87 -11.49
CA ASN A 41 5.74 -9.61 -11.08
C ASN A 41 5.68 -8.53 -12.18
N GLU A 42 5.92 -8.90 -13.44
CA GLU A 42 5.77 -7.97 -14.56
C GLU A 42 4.32 -7.48 -14.72
N ASN A 43 3.35 -8.39 -14.63
CA ASN A 43 1.94 -8.04 -14.74
C ASN A 43 1.49 -7.16 -13.57
N ALA A 44 1.93 -7.46 -12.35
CA ALA A 44 1.68 -6.62 -11.19
C ALA A 44 2.24 -5.21 -11.39
N ARG A 45 3.49 -5.08 -11.86
CA ARG A 45 4.09 -3.78 -12.21
C ARG A 45 3.30 -3.05 -13.28
N LYS A 46 2.89 -3.72 -14.36
CA LYS A 46 2.07 -3.12 -15.43
C LYS A 46 0.74 -2.60 -14.90
N ILE A 47 0.04 -3.39 -14.09
CA ILE A 47 -1.25 -3.00 -13.50
C ILE A 47 -1.08 -1.80 -12.58
N ILE A 48 -0.06 -1.80 -11.73
CA ILE A 48 0.27 -0.68 -10.84
C ILE A 48 0.60 0.56 -11.67
N THR A 49 1.45 0.46 -12.69
CA THR A 49 1.82 1.59 -13.56
C THR A 49 0.62 2.15 -14.32
N VAL A 50 -0.26 1.30 -14.84
CA VAL A 50 -1.49 1.73 -15.52
C VAL A 50 -2.45 2.42 -14.55
N ALA A 51 -2.58 1.89 -13.32
CA ALA A 51 -3.35 2.54 -12.27
C ALA A 51 -2.77 3.91 -11.91
N ILE A 52 -1.45 4.03 -11.75
CA ILE A 52 -0.76 5.29 -11.47
C ILE A 52 -0.96 6.29 -12.62
N ASN A 53 -0.78 5.87 -13.88
CA ASN A 53 -0.90 6.75 -15.04
C ASN A 53 -2.32 7.26 -15.25
N ARG A 54 -3.34 6.42 -15.02
CA ARG A 54 -4.74 6.86 -15.06
C ARG A 54 -5.06 7.87 -13.96
N LEU A 55 -4.43 7.74 -12.81
CA LEU A 55 -4.59 8.69 -11.72
C LEU A 55 -3.85 9.99 -12.04
N ALA A 56 -2.62 9.92 -12.56
CA ALA A 56 -1.71 11.05 -12.75
C ALA A 56 -2.25 12.18 -13.65
N THR A 57 -3.17 11.90 -14.57
CA THR A 57 -3.70 12.92 -15.50
C THR A 57 -4.69 13.90 -14.83
N ASP A 58 -5.26 13.56 -13.66
CA ASP A 58 -6.24 14.38 -12.93
C ASP A 58 -5.70 15.11 -11.68
N VAL A 59 -4.38 15.00 -11.36
CA VAL A 59 -3.84 15.33 -10.01
C VAL A 59 -2.95 16.58 -9.92
N VAL A 60 -2.92 17.44 -10.93
CA VAL A 60 -2.14 18.68 -10.83
C VAL A 60 -3.02 19.79 -10.28
N SER A 61 -3.19 19.81 -8.95
CA SER A 61 -3.18 21.00 -8.07
C SER A 61 -3.90 20.71 -6.74
N GLU A 62 -3.32 21.21 -5.64
CA GLU A 62 -3.77 21.20 -4.24
C GLU A 62 -3.50 19.90 -3.43
N ALA A 63 -2.74 19.89 -2.33
CA ALA A 63 -2.01 20.92 -1.61
C ALA A 63 -0.74 20.29 -1.00
N THR A 64 0.44 20.85 -1.28
CA THR A 64 1.73 20.48 -0.66
C THR A 64 1.87 20.99 0.77
N THR A 65 0.87 21.72 1.24
CA THR A 65 0.84 22.44 2.52
C THR A 65 -0.35 21.97 3.35
N SER A 66 -0.12 21.76 4.64
CA SER A 66 -1.16 21.52 5.64
C SER A 66 -1.07 22.58 6.73
N THR A 67 -2.16 23.27 7.02
CA THR A 67 -2.23 24.29 8.06
C THR A 67 -2.68 23.70 9.38
N VAL A 68 -2.04 24.10 10.47
CA VAL A 68 -2.41 23.74 11.84
C VAL A 68 -2.78 25.03 12.58
N SER A 69 -3.97 25.05 13.16
CA SER A 69 -4.45 26.18 13.98
C SER A 69 -3.90 26.09 15.39
N LEU A 70 -3.41 27.21 15.91
CA LEU A 70 -2.91 27.37 17.26
C LEU A 70 -3.93 28.11 18.12
N PRO A 71 -4.06 27.78 19.42
CA PRO A 71 -5.02 28.41 20.32
C PRO A 71 -4.61 29.82 20.77
N ASN A 72 -3.32 30.16 20.72
CA ASN A 72 -2.82 31.51 21.01
C ASN A 72 -1.39 31.72 20.44
N ASP A 73 -0.92 32.97 20.39
CA ASP A 73 0.43 33.32 19.95
C ASP A 73 1.53 32.95 20.96
N GLU A 74 1.19 32.80 22.24
CA GLU A 74 2.15 32.31 23.25
C GLU A 74 2.63 30.89 22.91
N MET A 75 1.72 30.05 22.40
CA MET A 75 2.00 28.71 21.91
C MET A 75 2.85 28.75 20.64
N LYS A 76 2.65 29.72 19.74
CA LYS A 76 3.54 29.96 18.58
C LYS A 76 4.97 30.25 19.03
N GLY A 77 5.14 31.13 20.04
CA GLY A 77 6.46 31.44 20.61
C GLY A 77 7.14 30.25 21.30
N ARG A 78 6.38 29.43 22.04
CA ARG A 78 6.89 28.19 22.65
C ARG A 78 7.24 27.12 21.61
N LEU A 79 6.48 27.05 20.53
CA LEU A 79 6.72 26.14 19.40
C LEU A 79 8.04 26.45 18.73
N ILE A 80 8.33 27.74 18.46
CA ILE A 80 9.63 28.20 17.94
C ILE A 80 10.74 27.89 18.95
N GLY A 81 10.53 28.25 20.22
CA GLY A 81 11.55 28.16 21.25
C GLY A 81 12.64 29.22 21.10
N ARG A 82 13.59 29.27 22.04
CA ARG A 82 14.72 30.20 21.96
C ARG A 82 15.57 29.85 20.74
N GLU A 83 15.74 30.79 19.82
CA GLU A 83 16.50 30.65 18.56
C GLU A 83 15.95 29.59 17.58
N GLY A 84 14.66 29.23 17.67
CA GLY A 84 14.08 28.21 16.78
C GLY A 84 14.47 26.78 17.13
N ARG A 85 15.05 26.51 18.31
CA ARG A 85 15.54 25.19 18.71
C ARG A 85 14.49 24.10 18.61
N ASN A 86 13.25 24.41 19.01
CA ASN A 86 12.16 23.44 19.07
C ASN A 86 11.68 23.08 17.66
N ILE A 87 11.46 24.07 16.79
CA ILE A 87 11.09 23.85 15.38
C ILE A 87 12.19 23.08 14.66
N ARG A 88 13.46 23.48 14.79
CA ARG A 88 14.57 22.75 14.16
C ARG A 88 14.67 21.29 14.59
N THR A 89 14.32 21.00 15.84
CA THR A 89 14.30 19.62 16.35
C THR A 89 13.16 18.84 15.69
N LEU A 90 11.96 19.44 15.59
CA LEU A 90 10.83 18.84 14.89
C LEU A 90 11.13 18.61 13.40
N GLU A 91 11.71 19.61 12.72
CA GLU A 91 12.17 19.53 11.34
C GLU A 91 13.26 18.46 11.17
N ALA A 92 14.23 18.36 12.07
CA ALA A 92 15.27 17.33 11.98
C ALA A 92 14.71 15.90 12.17
N LEU A 93 13.73 15.72 13.06
CA LEU A 93 13.14 14.42 13.35
C LEU A 93 12.18 13.95 12.25
N THR A 94 11.33 14.85 11.76
CA THR A 94 10.29 14.50 10.77
C THR A 94 10.74 14.75 9.33
N GLY A 95 11.71 15.66 9.13
CA GLY A 95 12.20 16.20 7.86
C GLY A 95 11.11 16.83 6.99
N VAL A 96 10.19 17.53 7.64
CA VAL A 96 9.26 18.46 7.00
C VAL A 96 9.79 19.89 7.17
N ASP A 97 9.33 20.81 6.32
CA ASP A 97 9.64 22.24 6.44
C ASP A 97 8.45 22.94 7.10
N VAL A 98 8.69 23.65 8.21
CA VAL A 98 7.63 24.37 8.94
C VAL A 98 7.74 25.86 8.64
N ILE A 99 6.75 26.38 7.92
CA ILE A 99 6.68 27.78 7.53
C ILE A 99 5.82 28.53 8.54
N ILE A 100 6.40 29.61 9.07
CA ILE A 100 5.75 30.51 10.00
C ILE A 100 5.43 31.80 9.25
N ASP A 101 4.19 31.93 8.78
CA ASP A 101 3.74 33.13 8.09
C ASP A 101 3.31 34.23 9.08
N ASP A 102 3.13 35.43 8.53
CA ASP A 102 2.56 36.61 9.22
C ASP A 102 1.09 36.42 9.62
N THR A 103 0.49 35.29 9.25
CA THR A 103 -0.86 34.94 9.69
C THR A 103 -0.84 34.64 11.20
N PRO A 104 -1.65 35.35 12.01
CA PRO A 104 -1.78 35.04 13.42
C PRO A 104 -2.38 33.65 13.61
N GLU A 105 -2.02 32.96 14.69
CA GLU A 105 -2.69 31.72 15.12
C GLU A 105 -2.62 30.52 14.14
N ALA A 106 -1.77 30.55 13.11
CA ALA A 106 -1.60 29.42 12.19
C ALA A 106 -0.13 29.12 11.89
N VAL A 107 0.18 27.83 11.71
CA VAL A 107 1.48 27.34 11.25
C VAL A 107 1.26 26.44 10.04
N THR A 108 2.07 26.62 9.00
CA THR A 108 1.97 25.86 7.76
C THR A 108 3.08 24.81 7.73
N VAL A 109 2.71 23.54 7.61
CA VAL A 109 3.67 22.45 7.38
C VAL A 109 3.71 22.15 5.89
N SER A 110 4.90 22.21 5.31
CA SER A 110 5.15 21.86 3.92
C SER A 110 6.00 20.60 3.83
N CYS A 111 5.53 19.63 3.04
CA CYS A 111 6.30 18.42 2.73
C CYS A 111 5.76 17.77 1.46
N PHE A 112 6.63 17.15 0.67
CA PHE A 112 6.24 16.39 -0.53
C PHE A 112 5.57 15.05 -0.19
N ASP A 113 6.00 14.41 0.90
CA ASP A 113 5.48 13.11 1.33
C ASP A 113 4.21 13.28 2.22
N PRO A 114 3.05 12.73 1.83
CA PRO A 114 1.81 12.86 2.59
C PRO A 114 1.87 12.18 3.96
N VAL A 115 2.61 11.07 4.11
CA VAL A 115 2.69 10.34 5.39
C VAL A 115 3.48 11.16 6.39
N ARG A 116 4.63 11.70 5.98
CA ARG A 116 5.47 12.57 6.83
C ARG A 116 4.77 13.86 7.21
N ARG A 117 4.01 14.45 6.28
CA ARG A 117 3.18 15.62 6.54
C ARG A 117 2.15 15.35 7.63
N GLU A 118 1.48 14.21 7.54
CA GLU A 118 0.47 13.83 8.53
C GLU A 118 1.09 13.55 9.91
N ILE A 119 2.25 12.88 9.96
CA ILE A 119 3.00 12.67 11.20
C ILE A 119 3.31 13.99 11.88
N ALA A 120 3.81 14.97 11.12
CA ALA A 120 4.10 16.30 11.65
C ALA A 120 2.83 17.02 12.12
N ARG A 121 1.72 16.93 11.38
CA ARG A 121 0.42 17.50 11.77
C ARG A 121 -0.07 16.93 13.10
N LEU A 122 -0.10 15.60 13.22
CA LEU A 122 -0.53 14.89 14.43
C LEU A 122 0.38 15.17 15.62
N ALA A 123 1.70 15.22 15.40
CA ALA A 123 2.65 15.57 16.44
C ALA A 123 2.45 17.01 16.94
N LEU A 124 2.23 17.97 16.03
CA LEU A 124 1.95 19.36 16.38
C LEU A 124 0.63 19.50 17.17
N GLU A 125 -0.45 18.84 16.74
CA GLU A 125 -1.73 18.85 17.46
C GLU A 125 -1.59 18.32 18.89
N LYS A 126 -0.86 17.20 19.06
CA LYS A 126 -0.58 16.63 20.38
C LYS A 126 0.27 17.56 21.24
N LEU A 127 1.32 18.16 20.67
CA LEU A 127 2.19 19.11 21.37
C LEU A 127 1.42 20.36 21.82
N VAL A 128 0.49 20.84 20.98
CA VAL A 128 -0.39 21.96 21.32
C VAL A 128 -1.34 21.59 22.45
N SER A 129 -1.90 20.39 22.44
CA SER A 129 -2.79 19.91 23.51
C SER A 129 -2.08 19.72 24.86
N ASP A 130 -0.80 19.33 24.85
CA ASP A 130 0.02 19.13 26.07
C ASP A 130 0.51 20.47 26.66
N GLY A 131 0.70 21.50 25.82
CA GLY A 131 1.12 22.85 26.26
C GLY A 131 2.58 22.95 26.69
N ARG A 132 3.33 21.84 26.67
CA ARG A 132 4.74 21.72 27.08
C ARG A 132 5.61 21.31 25.90
N ILE A 133 6.39 22.25 25.39
CA ILE A 133 7.21 22.06 24.18
C ILE A 133 8.69 22.07 24.58
N GLN A 134 9.26 20.88 24.73
CA GLN A 134 10.67 20.65 25.02
C GLN A 134 11.22 19.62 24.01
N PRO A 135 12.51 19.66 23.64
CA PRO A 135 13.08 18.74 22.66
C PRO A 135 12.80 17.25 22.93
N ALA A 136 12.96 16.80 24.19
CA ALA A 136 12.67 15.42 24.57
C ALA A 136 11.19 15.04 24.37
N ARG A 137 10.27 15.99 24.62
CA ARG A 137 8.84 15.75 24.44
C ARG A 137 8.43 15.74 22.97
N ILE A 138 9.09 16.56 22.14
CA ILE A 138 8.89 16.58 20.69
C ILE A 138 9.23 15.20 20.12
N GLU A 139 10.35 14.62 20.51
CA GLU A 139 10.77 13.27 20.12
C GLU A 139 9.74 12.21 20.51
N ASP A 140 9.30 12.20 21.77
CA ASP A 140 8.25 11.29 22.24
C ASP A 140 6.95 11.42 21.44
N MET A 141 6.51 12.65 21.14
CA MET A 141 5.26 12.87 20.41
C MET A 141 5.36 12.47 18.95
N VAL A 142 6.50 12.71 18.31
CA VAL A 142 6.77 12.28 16.93
C VAL A 142 6.74 10.74 16.85
N ASN A 143 7.43 10.05 17.76
CA ASN A 143 7.43 8.58 17.80
C ASN A 143 6.02 8.00 18.01
N ARG A 144 5.24 8.57 18.92
CA ARG A 144 3.83 8.16 19.11
C ARG A 144 2.96 8.45 17.89
N ALA A 145 3.20 9.56 17.19
CA ALA A 145 2.48 9.88 15.96
C ALA A 145 2.81 8.90 14.83
N HIS A 146 4.08 8.48 14.72
CA HIS A 146 4.50 7.42 13.80
C HIS A 146 3.74 6.10 14.06
N GLU A 147 3.75 5.61 15.30
CA GLU A 147 3.08 4.36 15.66
C GLU A 147 1.57 4.41 15.40
N GLU A 148 0.91 5.52 15.73
CA GLU A 148 -0.53 5.69 15.51
C GLU A 148 -0.89 5.74 14.02
N ILE A 149 -0.07 6.41 13.21
CA ILE A 149 -0.27 6.47 11.77
C ILE A 149 -0.02 5.10 11.15
N ASP A 150 1.02 4.37 11.55
CA ASP A 150 1.29 3.02 11.04
C ASP A 150 0.16 2.04 11.39
N GLN A 151 -0.38 2.10 12.61
CA GLN A 151 -1.57 1.32 12.98
C GLN A 151 -2.80 1.72 12.16
N THR A 152 -2.97 3.02 11.90
CA THR A 152 -4.09 3.52 11.12
C THR A 152 -3.97 3.12 9.64
N ILE A 153 -2.76 3.10 9.09
CA ILE A 153 -2.43 2.58 7.77
C ILE A 153 -2.83 1.10 7.71
N LEU A 154 -2.39 0.30 8.67
CA LEU A 154 -2.66 -1.14 8.69
C LEU A 154 -4.17 -1.42 8.74
N LYS A 155 -4.88 -0.79 9.69
CA LYS A 155 -6.35 -0.91 9.82
C LYS A 155 -7.09 -0.45 8.58
N ALA A 156 -6.63 0.64 7.93
CA ALA A 156 -7.24 1.12 6.69
C ALA A 156 -7.02 0.15 5.54
N GLY A 157 -5.84 -0.47 5.45
CA GLY A 157 -5.54 -1.52 4.48
C GLY A 157 -6.41 -2.75 4.68
N GLU A 158 -6.55 -3.22 5.93
CA GLU A 158 -7.41 -4.36 6.29
C GLU A 158 -8.88 -4.10 5.98
N GLN A 159 -9.37 -2.90 6.30
CA GLN A 159 -10.74 -2.52 5.96
C GLN A 159 -10.94 -2.46 4.45
N ALA A 160 -9.97 -1.91 3.69
CA ALA A 160 -10.06 -1.83 2.24
C ALA A 160 -10.08 -3.21 1.58
N THR A 161 -9.31 -4.17 2.08
CA THR A 161 -9.30 -5.54 1.56
C THR A 161 -10.56 -6.31 1.93
N PHE A 162 -11.05 -6.12 3.15
CA PHE A 162 -12.34 -6.64 3.61
C PHE A 162 -13.48 -6.13 2.74
N ASP A 163 -13.59 -4.80 2.58
CA ASP A 163 -14.61 -4.19 1.75
C ASP A 163 -14.46 -4.66 0.30
N ALA A 164 -13.24 -4.80 -0.22
CA ALA A 164 -12.98 -5.30 -1.56
C ALA A 164 -13.29 -6.80 -1.74
N GLY A 165 -13.49 -7.56 -0.67
CA GLY A 165 -13.72 -9.01 -0.74
C GLY A 165 -12.49 -9.80 -1.21
N VAL A 166 -11.28 -9.26 -1.02
CA VAL A 166 -10.02 -9.91 -1.40
C VAL A 166 -9.30 -10.38 -0.14
N SER A 167 -9.18 -11.70 0.03
CA SER A 167 -8.49 -12.33 1.16
C SER A 167 -7.14 -12.94 0.74
N GLY A 168 -6.17 -12.97 1.67
CA GLY A 168 -4.88 -13.66 1.47
C GLY A 168 -3.77 -12.78 0.88
N LEU A 169 -3.88 -11.45 1.00
CA LEU A 169 -2.77 -10.56 0.66
C LEU A 169 -1.71 -10.56 1.77
N ASP A 170 -0.45 -10.43 1.36
CA ASP A 170 0.65 -10.26 2.30
C ASP A 170 0.54 -8.96 3.10
N SER A 171 1.03 -8.98 4.33
CA SER A 171 1.02 -7.84 5.25
C SER A 171 1.66 -6.58 4.67
N GLU A 172 2.69 -6.72 3.82
CA GLU A 172 3.35 -5.58 3.19
C GLU A 172 2.45 -4.92 2.13
N LEU A 173 1.67 -5.71 1.39
CA LEU A 173 0.68 -5.21 0.43
C LEU A 173 -0.47 -4.49 1.13
N ILE A 174 -0.93 -5.01 2.27
CA ILE A 174 -1.97 -4.39 3.08
C ILE A 174 -1.49 -3.02 3.58
N ARG A 175 -0.24 -2.92 4.03
CA ARG A 175 0.38 -1.65 4.44
C ARG A 175 0.45 -0.65 3.28
N LEU A 176 0.88 -1.09 2.10
CA LEU A 176 0.92 -0.24 0.90
C LEU A 176 -0.48 0.25 0.48
N LEU A 177 -1.51 -0.60 0.60
CA LEU A 177 -2.90 -0.21 0.37
C LEU A 177 -3.38 0.82 1.39
N GLY A 178 -3.01 0.65 2.66
CA GLY A 178 -3.33 1.60 3.73
C GLY A 178 -2.69 2.96 3.55
N GLN A 179 -1.47 3.03 3.00
CA GLN A 179 -0.78 4.30 2.72
C GLN A 179 -1.56 5.18 1.71
N LEU A 180 -2.38 4.55 0.85
CA LEU A 180 -3.25 5.28 -0.08
C LEU A 180 -4.31 6.13 0.65
N LYS A 181 -4.64 5.84 1.92
CA LYS A 181 -5.54 6.67 2.75
C LYS A 181 -5.03 8.10 2.91
N TYR A 182 -3.73 8.26 3.10
CA TYR A 182 -3.10 9.56 3.36
C TYR A 182 -2.74 10.30 2.08
N ARG A 183 -2.72 9.58 0.95
CA ARG A 183 -2.68 10.17 -0.37
C ARG A 183 -4.07 10.71 -0.70
N TYR A 184 -4.39 11.91 -0.23
CA TYR A 184 -5.64 12.57 -0.59
C TYR A 184 -5.58 13.09 -2.02
N SER A 185 -6.59 12.72 -2.81
CA SER A 185 -7.05 13.49 -3.96
C SER A 185 -8.36 14.16 -3.55
N TYR A 186 -8.46 15.49 -3.69
CA TYR A 186 -9.75 16.21 -3.69
C TYR A 186 -10.63 16.09 -2.43
N GLY A 187 -10.10 16.15 -1.21
CA GLY A 187 -10.94 16.22 0.01
C GLY A 187 -11.85 14.99 0.24
N GLU A 188 -11.75 13.95 -0.60
CA GLU A 188 -12.31 12.63 -0.39
C GLU A 188 -11.17 11.63 -0.22
N ASN A 189 -11.37 10.69 0.69
CA ASN A 189 -10.41 9.64 0.97
C ASN A 189 -10.32 8.71 -0.26
N VAL A 190 -9.13 8.42 -0.80
CA VAL A 190 -8.98 7.53 -1.97
C VAL A 190 -9.53 6.12 -1.69
N LEU A 191 -9.62 5.73 -0.40
CA LEU A 191 -10.34 4.52 0.03
C LEU A 191 -11.85 4.57 -0.31
N SER A 192 -12.51 5.73 -0.12
CA SER A 192 -13.95 5.88 -0.37
C SER A 192 -14.30 5.91 -1.86
N ILE A 193 -13.41 6.46 -2.71
CA ILE A 193 -13.60 6.48 -4.17
C ILE A 193 -13.58 5.06 -4.75
N ARG A 194 -12.69 4.19 -4.27
CA ARG A 194 -12.57 2.82 -4.81
C ARG A 194 -13.75 1.92 -4.43
N LEU A 195 -14.37 2.14 -3.27
CA LEU A 195 -15.63 1.49 -2.91
C LEU A 195 -16.81 2.01 -3.74
N LYS A 196 -16.92 3.34 -3.92
CA LYS A 196 -17.99 3.98 -4.69
C LYS A 196 -18.04 3.50 -6.16
N PHE A 197 -16.88 3.40 -6.81
CA PHE A 197 -16.81 2.97 -8.22
C PHE A 197 -17.25 1.53 -8.47
N ARG A 198 -17.13 0.63 -7.48
CA ARG A 198 -17.66 -0.72 -7.63
C ARG A 198 -19.18 -0.75 -7.52
N CYS A 199 -19.79 0.18 -6.78
CA CYS A 199 -21.24 0.27 -6.68
C CYS A 199 -21.88 0.78 -7.99
N SER A 200 -21.19 1.62 -8.77
CA SER A 200 -21.68 2.04 -10.10
C SER A 200 -21.44 0.99 -11.19
N LEU A 201 -20.34 0.24 -11.13
CA LEU A 201 -20.09 -0.91 -12.03
C LEU A 201 -20.96 -2.13 -11.69
N GLY A 202 -21.42 -2.27 -10.44
CA GLY A 202 -22.46 -3.24 -10.05
C GLY A 202 -23.82 -3.01 -10.72
N CYS A 203 -24.05 -1.83 -11.28
CA CYS A 203 -25.24 -1.53 -12.08
C CYS A 203 -25.15 -2.06 -13.52
N TRP A 204 -23.95 -2.44 -14.00
CA TRP A 204 -23.79 -3.10 -15.31
C TRP A 204 -24.05 -4.61 -15.28
N GLN A 205 -24.03 -5.24 -14.10
CA GLN A 205 -24.30 -6.68 -13.95
C GLN A 205 -25.80 -7.02 -13.80
N GLN A 206 -26.69 -6.01 -13.75
CA GLN A 206 -28.13 -6.20 -13.57
C GLN A 206 -28.98 -5.74 -14.77
N ARG A 207 -28.51 -5.88 -16.01
CA ARG A 207 -29.43 -5.96 -17.15
C ARG A 207 -29.79 -7.42 -17.42
N PRO A 208 -31.02 -7.87 -17.13
CA PRO A 208 -31.48 -9.17 -17.57
C PRO A 208 -31.93 -9.04 -19.03
N GLU A 209 -31.14 -9.57 -19.98
CA GLU A 209 -31.68 -10.01 -21.27
C GLU A 209 -31.21 -11.44 -21.57
N PRO A 210 -32.11 -12.32 -22.05
CA PRO A 210 -31.82 -13.74 -22.21
C PRO A 210 -31.26 -14.01 -23.60
N MET A 211 -30.10 -14.67 -23.71
CA MET A 211 -29.75 -15.38 -24.94
C MET A 211 -28.85 -16.58 -24.66
N PHE A 212 -29.46 -17.63 -24.12
CA PHE A 212 -28.91 -18.97 -24.16
C PHE A 212 -29.07 -19.53 -25.59
N ARG A 213 -27.97 -19.81 -26.27
CA ARG A 213 -27.88 -20.97 -27.18
C ARG A 213 -26.43 -21.38 -27.40
N TRP A 214 -25.98 -22.33 -26.58
CA TRP A 214 -24.80 -23.14 -26.87
C TRP A 214 -25.15 -24.23 -27.90
N PRO A 215 -24.28 -24.52 -28.89
CA PRO A 215 -24.49 -25.66 -29.78
C PRO A 215 -24.17 -26.97 -29.04
N ARG A 216 -25.16 -27.86 -29.07
CA ARG A 216 -25.18 -29.21 -28.54
C ARG A 216 -24.23 -30.08 -29.37
N TRP A 217 -23.05 -30.42 -28.84
CA TRP A 217 -22.22 -31.49 -29.40
C TRP A 217 -22.96 -32.82 -29.25
N ARG A 218 -23.39 -33.39 -30.39
CA ARG A 218 -23.89 -34.76 -30.47
C ARG A 218 -22.69 -35.70 -30.53
N PHE A 219 -22.51 -36.52 -29.50
CA PHE A 219 -21.89 -37.83 -29.67
C PHE A 219 -23.00 -38.87 -29.65
N ALA A 220 -23.16 -39.58 -30.77
CA ALA A 220 -23.93 -40.80 -30.86
C ALA A 220 -23.01 -41.85 -31.48
N THR A 221 -22.72 -42.89 -30.68
CA THR A 221 -22.22 -44.24 -31.01
C THR A 221 -20.97 -44.38 -31.86
#